data_AF-F4W7F1-F1
#
_entry.id   AF-F4W7F1-F1
#
_cell.length_a   1.000
_cell.length_b   1.000
_cell.length_c   1.000
_cell.angle_alpha   90.00
_cell.angle_beta   90.00
_cell.angle_gamma   90.00
#
_symmetry.space_group_name_H-M   'P 1'
#
loop_
_entity.id
_entity.type
_entity.pdbx_description
1 polymer ?
#
loop_
_entity_poly.entity_id
_entity_poly.type
_entity_poly.pdbx_seq_one_letter_code
_entity_poly.pdbx_strand_id
1 'polypeptide(L)'
;MSKKVYDCSPEQREIALWRDAKRKQLRELYLKDSGHPTKSLLFDTGIYKYAASKASIEQHFVPTLIRYVSRVGMVASLIIVTAVTLKNRKDKKEHLYRTGQIDYASRSHRFC
;
A
#
# COMPACT_ATOMS: atom_id res chain seq x y z
N MET A 1 -36.29 -15.39 13.48
CA MET A 1 -35.86 -13.99 13.20
C MET A 1 -36.76 -13.41 12.12
N SER A 2 -37.55 -12.38 12.43
CA SER A 2 -38.36 -11.66 11.44
C SER A 2 -37.45 -10.97 10.43
N LYS A 3 -37.62 -11.23 9.13
CA LYS A 3 -36.86 -10.55 8.07
C LYS A 3 -37.29 -9.09 8.05
N LYS A 4 -36.35 -8.17 8.24
CA LYS A 4 -36.59 -6.73 8.04
C LYS A 4 -36.90 -6.50 6.57
N VAL A 5 -38.17 -6.22 6.26
CA VAL A 5 -38.60 -5.78 4.95
C VAL A 5 -38.34 -4.27 4.91
N TYR A 6 -37.50 -3.84 3.99
CA TYR A 6 -37.25 -2.43 3.75
C TYR A 6 -38.11 -2.00 2.56
N ASP A 7 -38.83 -0.89 2.70
CA ASP A 7 -39.54 -0.28 1.58
C ASP A 7 -38.52 0.30 0.61
N CYS A 8 -38.34 -0.37 -0.53
CA CYS A 8 -37.47 0.12 -1.59
C CYS A 8 -38.23 1.16 -2.41
N SER A 9 -37.64 2.34 -2.62
CA SER A 9 -38.16 3.26 -3.63
C SER A 9 -38.09 2.61 -5.03
N PRO A 10 -38.91 3.05 -6.00
CA PRO A 10 -38.85 2.53 -7.37
C PRO A 10 -37.45 2.61 -7.98
N GLU A 11 -36.74 3.72 -7.75
CA GLU A 11 -35.36 3.91 -8.21
C GLU A 11 -34.38 2.92 -7.58
N GLN A 12 -34.48 2.68 -6.26
CA GLN A 12 -33.62 1.71 -5.58
C GLN A 12 -33.85 0.29 -6.09
N ARG A 13 -35.10 -0.05 -6.42
CA ARG A 13 -35.46 -1.34 -7.02
C ARG A 13 -34.82 -1.50 -8.39
N GLU A 14 -34.86 -0.47 -9.24
CA GLU A 14 -34.21 -0.49 -10.56
C GLU A 14 -32.69 -0.68 -10.44
N ILE A 15 -32.04 0.05 -9.54
CA ILE A 15 -30.60 -0.10 -9.27
C ILE A 15 -30.27 -1.52 -8.79
N ALA A 16 -31.09 -2.08 -7.91
CA ALA A 16 -30.89 -3.44 -7.40
C ALA A 16 -31.02 -4.50 -8.52
N LEU A 17 -32.06 -4.39 -9.35
CA LEU A 17 -32.26 -5.26 -10.51
C LEU A 17 -31.11 -5.14 -11.52
N TRP A 18 -30.64 -3.91 -11.78
CA TRP A 18 -29.50 -3.68 -12.66
C TRP A 18 -28.21 -4.30 -12.12
N ARG A 19 -27.93 -4.15 -10.82
CA ARG A 19 -26.76 -4.77 -10.16
C ARG A 19 -26.82 -6.29 -10.22
N ASP A 20 -28.00 -6.86 -9.98
CA ASP A 20 -28.19 -8.32 -10.03
C ASP A 20 -28.03 -8.87 -11.45
N ALA A 21 -28.61 -8.20 -12.44
CA ALA A 21 -28.42 -8.53 -13.85
C ALA A 21 -26.94 -8.49 -14.25
N LYS A 22 -26.19 -7.47 -13.82
CA LYS A 22 -24.74 -7.38 -14.05
C LYS A 22 -23.96 -8.49 -13.36
N ARG A 23 -24.30 -8.83 -12.11
CA ARG A 23 -23.65 -9.94 -11.40
C ARG A 23 -23.90 -11.28 -12.09
N LYS A 24 -25.12 -11.51 -12.58
CA LYS A 24 -25.48 -12.71 -13.33
C LYS A 24 -24.67 -12.82 -14.62
N GLN A 25 -24.56 -11.74 -15.40
CA GLN A 25 -23.74 -11.69 -16.62
C GLN A 25 -22.27 -12.05 -16.35
N LEU A 26 -21.67 -11.48 -15.31
CA LEU A 26 -20.27 -11.77 -14.95
C LEU A 26 -20.08 -13.22 -14.46
N ARG A 27 -21.05 -13.75 -13.72
CA ARG A 27 -21.03 -15.15 -13.28
C ARG A 27 -21.13 -16.11 -14.45
N GLU A 28 -21.97 -15.83 -15.43
CA GLU A 28 -22.10 -16.65 -16.64
C GLU A 28 -20.78 -16.66 -17.45
N LEU A 29 -20.12 -15.51 -17.59
CA LEU A 29 -18.79 -15.42 -18.21
C LEU A 29 -17.75 -16.25 -17.46
N TYR A 30 -17.74 -16.16 -16.12
CA TYR A 30 -16.86 -16.97 -15.28
C TYR A 30 -17.11 -18.47 -15.47
N LEU A 31 -18.36 -18.91 -15.38
CA LEU A 31 -18.72 -20.34 -15.48
C LEU A 31 -18.41 -20.91 -16.87
N LYS A 32 -18.56 -20.11 -17.92
CA LYS A 32 -18.19 -20.48 -19.29
C LYS A 32 -16.69 -20.79 -19.41
N ASP A 33 -15.85 -20.00 -18.75
CA ASP A 33 -14.40 -20.10 -18.86
C ASP A 33 -13.79 -21.06 -17.83
N SER A 34 -14.37 -21.21 -16.65
CA SER A 34 -13.84 -22.05 -15.57
C SER A 34 -13.86 -23.55 -15.88
N GLY A 35 -14.79 -24.00 -16.72
CA GLY A 35 -14.92 -25.41 -17.12
C GLY A 35 -14.22 -25.75 -18.44
N HIS A 36 -13.54 -24.79 -19.08
CA HIS A 36 -13.02 -24.98 -20.42
C HIS A 36 -11.68 -25.74 -20.39
N PRO A 37 -11.55 -26.93 -21.03
CA PRO A 37 -10.38 -27.81 -20.86
C PRO A 37 -9.06 -27.27 -21.43
N THR A 38 -9.11 -26.25 -22.29
CA THR A 38 -7.93 -25.65 -22.95
C THR A 38 -7.57 -24.28 -22.41
N LYS A 39 -8.41 -23.67 -21.55
CA LYS A 39 -8.11 -22.39 -20.92
C LYS A 39 -7.43 -22.64 -19.57
N SER A 40 -6.14 -22.34 -19.49
CA SER A 40 -5.37 -22.49 -18.25
C SER A 40 -5.51 -21.31 -17.29
N LEU A 41 -5.93 -20.14 -17.77
CA LEU A 41 -5.94 -18.91 -17.00
C LEU A 41 -7.29 -18.20 -17.13
N LEU A 42 -7.93 -17.95 -16.00
CA LEU A 42 -9.20 -17.24 -15.93
C LEU A 42 -8.95 -15.73 -15.94
N PHE A 43 -9.32 -15.06 -17.03
CA PHE A 43 -9.09 -13.63 -17.18
C PHE A 43 -10.21 -12.81 -16.53
N ASP A 44 -10.00 -12.37 -15.29
CA ASP A 44 -10.95 -11.46 -14.61
C ASP A 44 -10.64 -10.00 -14.93
N THR A 45 -11.43 -9.41 -15.82
CA THR A 45 -11.31 -7.99 -16.22
C THR A 45 -11.30 -7.02 -15.03
N GLY A 46 -11.97 -7.33 -13.91
CA GLY A 46 -11.99 -6.49 -12.72
C GLY A 46 -10.63 -6.45 -12.02
N ILE A 47 -9.99 -7.61 -11.87
CA ILE A 47 -8.64 -7.71 -11.28
C ILE A 47 -7.63 -6.98 -12.15
N TYR A 48 -7.69 -7.17 -13.47
CA TYR A 48 -6.77 -6.50 -14.39
C TYR A 48 -6.96 -4.98 -14.40
N LYS A 49 -8.20 -4.49 -14.38
CA LYS A 49 -8.47 -3.04 -14.26
C LYS A 49 -7.94 -2.47 -12.95
N TYR A 50 -8.10 -3.19 -11.85
CA TYR A 50 -7.54 -2.79 -10.57
C TYR A 50 -6.02 -2.73 -10.60
N ALA A 51 -5.36 -3.78 -11.10
CA ALA A 51 -3.91 -3.81 -11.26
C ALA A 51 -3.41 -2.69 -12.18
N ALA A 52 -4.06 -2.48 -13.33
CA ALA A 52 -3.75 -1.40 -14.26
C ALA A 52 -3.89 -0.03 -13.59
N SER A 53 -4.97 0.21 -12.82
CA SER A 53 -5.18 1.47 -12.11
C SER A 53 -4.10 1.78 -11.07
N LYS A 54 -3.50 0.74 -10.48
CA LYS A 54 -2.35 0.90 -9.57
C LYS A 54 -1.06 1.21 -10.31
N ALA A 55 -0.86 0.56 -11.45
CA ALA A 55 0.31 0.80 -12.28
C ALA A 55 0.28 2.21 -12.93
N SER A 56 -0.90 2.72 -13.27
CA SER A 56 -1.08 4.03 -13.90
C SER A 56 -1.28 5.19 -12.92
N ILE A 57 -1.00 5.00 -11.62
CA ILE A 57 -1.16 6.07 -10.61
C ILE A 57 -0.36 7.33 -11.00
N GLU A 58 0.84 7.16 -11.55
CA GLU A 58 1.70 8.27 -11.96
C GLU A 58 1.09 9.10 -13.09
N GLN A 59 0.39 8.46 -14.04
CA GLN A 59 -0.26 9.13 -15.17
C GLN A 59 -1.45 10.00 -14.73
N HIS A 60 -2.06 9.68 -13.58
CA HIS A 60 -3.18 10.41 -13.02
C HIS A 60 -2.77 11.32 -11.85
N PHE A 61 -1.47 11.53 -11.65
CA PHE A 61 -0.99 12.37 -10.57
C PHE A 61 -1.25 13.85 -10.86
N VAL A 62 -2.06 14.48 -10.01
CA VAL A 62 -2.25 15.94 -10.01
C VAL A 62 -1.30 16.56 -8.97
N PRO A 63 -0.33 17.39 -9.39
CA PRO A 63 0.61 18.03 -8.48
C PRO A 63 -0.11 19.07 -7.63
N THR A 64 -0.47 18.70 -6.41
CA THR A 64 -1.01 19.63 -5.40
C THR A 64 0.08 19.93 -4.38
N LEU A 65 0.23 21.20 -4.00
CA LEU A 65 1.26 21.64 -3.05
C LEU A 65 1.22 20.83 -1.74
N ILE A 66 0.02 20.63 -1.17
CA ILE A 66 -0.19 19.87 0.07
C ILE A 66 0.28 18.41 -0.07
N ARG A 67 -0.01 17.77 -1.21
CA ARG A 67 0.39 16.37 -1.49
C ARG A 67 1.89 16.24 -1.70
N TYR A 68 2.51 17.23 -2.34
CA TYR A 68 3.95 17.24 -2.55
C TYR A 68 4.69 17.41 -1.22
N VAL A 69 4.32 18.43 -0.44
CA VAL A 69 4.96 18.73 0.85
C VAL A 69 4.78 17.58 1.84
N SER A 70 3.62 16.93 1.90
CA SER A 70 3.42 15.80 2.81
C SER A 70 4.28 14.59 2.44
N ARG A 71 4.40 14.25 1.16
CA ARG A 71 5.22 13.11 0.69
C ARG A 71 6.71 13.39 0.86
N VAL A 72 7.19 14.52 0.37
CA VAL A 72 8.61 14.90 0.46
C VAL A 72 9.00 15.14 1.91
N GLY A 73 8.13 15.79 2.70
CA GLY A 73 8.32 16.03 4.12
C GLY A 73 8.48 14.73 4.91
N MET A 74 7.65 13.72 4.64
CA MET A 74 7.75 12.40 5.29
C MET A 74 9.08 11.70 4.98
N VAL A 75 9.52 11.74 3.71
CA VAL A 75 10.81 11.13 3.32
C VAL A 75 11.98 11.89 3.94
N ALA A 76 11.96 13.22 3.85
CA ALA A 76 13.00 14.07 4.42
C ALA A 76 13.09 13.92 5.95
N SER A 77 11.95 13.83 6.65
CA SER A 77 11.94 13.64 8.10
C SER A 77 12.59 12.33 8.51
N LEU A 78 12.33 11.23 7.78
CA LEU A 78 12.96 9.94 8.07
C LEU A 78 14.47 9.97 7.88
N ILE A 79 14.94 10.64 6.83
CA ILE A 79 16.38 10.83 6.56
C ILE A 79 17.02 11.63 7.68
N ILE A 80 16.43 12.78 8.06
CA ILE A 80 16.97 13.66 9.10
C ILE A 80 17.01 12.95 10.45
N VAL A 81 15.94 12.28 10.85
CA VAL A 81 15.88 11.53 12.12
C VAL A 81 16.97 10.45 12.16
N THR A 82 17.14 9.71 11.07
CA THR A 82 18.18 8.67 10.97
C THR A 82 19.59 9.28 11.04
N ALA A 83 19.83 10.39 10.35
CA ALA A 83 21.13 11.07 10.36
C ALA A 83 21.47 11.61 11.76
N VAL A 84 20.54 12.27 12.42
CA VAL A 84 20.72 12.84 13.77
C VAL A 84 20.94 11.72 14.80
N THR A 85 20.16 10.64 14.74
CA THR A 85 20.35 9.51 15.67
C THR A 85 21.70 8.82 15.47
N LEU A 86 22.14 8.61 14.23
CA LEU A 86 23.47 8.06 13.95
C LEU A 86 24.59 8.99 14.42
N LYS A 87 24.49 10.29 14.16
CA LYS A 87 25.46 11.30 14.61
C LYS A 87 25.57 11.30 16.13
N ASN A 88 24.46 11.45 16.84
CA ASN A 88 24.44 11.47 18.30
C ASN A 88 25.00 10.18 18.91
N ARG A 89 24.76 9.02 18.28
CA ARG A 89 25.35 7.75 18.73
C ARG A 89 26.87 7.72 18.53
N LYS A 90 27.36 8.22 17.40
CA LYS A 90 28.81 8.32 17.14
C LYS A 90 29.48 9.30 18.10
N ASP A 91 28.91 10.50 18.28
CA ASP A 91 29.48 11.54 19.15
C ASP A 91 29.58 11.05 20.61
N LYS A 92 28.53 10.39 21.12
CA LYS A 92 28.56 9.77 22.45
C LYS A 92 29.64 8.70 22.56
N LYS A 93 29.74 7.81 21.57
CA LYS A 93 30.72 6.73 21.56
C LYS A 93 32.15 7.28 21.50
N GLU A 94 32.38 8.29 20.69
CA GLU A 94 33.68 8.97 20.56
C GLU A 94 34.05 9.74 21.83
N HIS A 95 33.07 10.40 22.47
CA HIS A 95 33.29 11.07 23.74
C HIS A 95 33.81 10.09 24.81
N LEU A 96 33.20 8.90 24.94
CA LEU A 96 33.66 7.85 25.85
C LEU A 96 35.09 7.37 25.55
N TYR A 97 35.50 7.38 24.28
CA TYR A 97 36.86 7.03 23.87
C TYR A 97 37.89 8.11 24.21
N ARG A 98 37.51 9.37 24.08
CA ARG A 98 38.38 10.53 24.36
C ARG A 98 38.55 10.79 25.86
N THR A 99 37.50 10.55 26.66
CA THR A 99 37.58 10.69 28.13
C THR A 99 38.28 9.52 28.82
N GLY A 100 38.60 8.45 28.09
CA GLY A 100 39.21 7.25 28.67
C GLY A 100 38.27 6.42 29.53
N GLN A 101 36.95 6.70 29.51
CA GLN A 101 35.96 5.89 30.24
C GLN A 101 35.86 4.44 29.71
N ILE A 102 36.33 4.21 28.48
CA ILE A 102 36.43 2.87 27.88
C ILE A 102 37.91 2.56 27.65
N ASP A 103 38.39 1.51 28.31
CA ASP A 103 39.74 0.98 28.14
C ASP A 103 40.05 0.68 26.68
N TYR A 104 41.30 0.95 26.28
CA TYR A 104 41.76 0.62 24.93
C TYR A 104 41.54 -0.87 24.60
N ALA A 105 41.74 -1.74 25.58
CA ALA A 105 41.61 -3.18 25.47
C ALA A 105 40.16 -3.71 25.36
N SER A 106 39.13 -2.87 25.47
CA SER A 106 37.71 -3.27 25.33
C SER A 106 37.05 -2.71 24.07
N ARG A 107 37.77 -1.93 23.26
CA ARG A 107 37.26 -1.33 22.01
C ARG A 107 37.02 -2.41 20.95
N SER A 108 35.84 -2.38 20.31
CA SER A 108 35.42 -3.42 19.36
C SER A 108 36.05 -3.33 17.96
N HIS A 109 36.72 -2.23 17.60
CA HIS A 109 37.17 -1.91 16.24
C HIS A 109 38.68 -1.59 16.18
N ARG A 110 39.49 -2.26 17.00
CA ARG A 110 40.91 -1.93 17.17
C ARG A 110 41.78 -2.19 15.94
N PHE A 111 41.44 -3.22 15.15
CA PHE A 111 42.32 -3.78 14.12
C PHE A 111 41.57 -4.14 12.83
N CYS A 112 40.40 -3.54 12.61
CA CYS A 112 39.58 -3.75 11.43
C CYS A 112 39.67 -2.52 10.54
#